data_AF-A0A5J4W5D5-F1
#
_entry.id   AF-A0A5J4W5D5-F1
#
_cell.length_a   1.000
_cell.length_b   1.000
_cell.length_c   1.000
_cell.angle_alpha   90.00
_cell.angle_beta   90.00
_cell.angle_gamma   90.00
#
_symmetry.space_group_name_H-M   'P 1'
#
loop_
_entity.id
_entity.type
_entity.pdbx_description
1 polymer ?
#
loop_
_entity_poly.entity_id
_entity_poly.type
_entity_poly.pdbx_seq_one_letter_code
_entity_poly.pdbx_strand_id
1 'polypeptide(L)'
;MGKYSEVLIHSVIGKSRALLLTAAQIMRKYEWDASFSIEVVSSCRRIRMRPAFEQQLYQYQEILPTVVWTSELFEEEFVIRNTFFNKKIGRPVAPDANRTPIRVKIRNPASLNETPGVWLQGE
;
A
#
# COMPACT_ATOMS: atom_id res chain seq x y z
N MET A 1 9.71 12.10 13.63
CA MET A 1 9.73 12.01 12.15
C MET A 1 10.97 11.24 11.75
N GLY A 2 10.82 9.98 11.34
CA GLY A 2 11.94 9.19 10.84
C GLY A 2 12.44 9.78 9.52
N LYS A 3 13.76 9.95 9.36
CA LYS A 3 14.35 10.35 8.09
C LYS A 3 14.10 9.22 7.08
N TYR A 4 13.24 9.45 6.10
CA TYR A 4 13.15 8.59 4.93
C TYR A 4 14.43 8.76 4.12
N SER A 5 15.29 7.74 4.12
CA SER A 5 16.39 7.67 3.16
C SER A 5 15.84 7.12 1.86
N GLU A 6 15.71 7.95 0.84
CA GLU A 6 15.40 7.48 -0.52
C GLU A 6 16.53 6.57 -1.01
N VAL A 7 16.21 5.35 -1.44
CA VAL A 7 17.18 4.36 -1.90
C VAL A 7 17.02 4.15 -3.40
N LEU A 8 18.11 4.36 -4.16
CA LEU A 8 18.19 4.05 -5.58
C LEU A 8 18.78 2.65 -5.80
N ILE A 9 17.96 1.71 -6.26
CA ILE A 9 18.44 0.40 -6.74
C ILE A 9 18.75 0.50 -8.23
N HIS A 10 20.01 0.26 -8.62
CA HIS A 10 20.43 0.33 -10.01
C HIS A 10 21.24 -0.89 -10.46
N SER A 11 21.34 -1.04 -11.78
CA SER A 11 22.32 -1.89 -12.47
C SER A 11 22.76 -1.14 -13.71
N VAL A 12 23.74 -1.64 -14.48
CA VAL A 12 24.30 -0.93 -15.65
C VAL A 12 23.24 -0.26 -16.55
N ILE A 13 22.14 -0.97 -16.85
CA ILE A 13 21.02 -0.42 -17.64
C ILE A 13 19.73 -0.32 -16.79
N GLY A 14 19.72 -0.87 -15.57
CA GLY A 14 18.54 -0.81 -14.70
C GLY A 14 17.30 -1.57 -15.21
N LYS A 15 17.45 -2.49 -16.17
CA LYS A 15 16.33 -3.20 -16.85
C LYS A 15 16.10 -4.64 -16.40
N SER A 16 17.04 -5.23 -15.65
CA SER A 16 17.01 -6.67 -15.37
C SER A 16 17.37 -6.97 -13.91
N ARG A 17 18.65 -6.91 -13.54
CA ARG A 17 19.12 -7.20 -12.17
C ARG A 17 18.47 -6.31 -11.10
N ALA A 18 18.33 -5.02 -11.39
CA ALA A 18 17.68 -4.09 -10.47
C ALA A 18 16.20 -4.45 -10.23
N LEU A 19 15.45 -4.80 -11.29
CA LEU A 19 14.04 -5.19 -11.16
C LEU A 19 13.89 -6.48 -10.33
N LEU A 20 14.78 -7.45 -10.52
CA LEU A 20 14.79 -8.69 -9.74
C LEU A 20 14.93 -8.40 -8.24
N LEU A 21 15.93 -7.59 -7.87
CA LEU A 21 16.16 -7.23 -6.46
C LEU A 21 15.00 -6.41 -5.87
N THR A 22 14.44 -5.47 -6.64
CA THR A 22 13.28 -4.70 -6.21
C THR A 22 12.06 -5.59 -5.98
N ALA A 23 11.78 -6.54 -6.89
CA ALA A 23 10.68 -7.49 -6.71
C ALA A 23 10.89 -8.38 -5.49
N ALA A 24 12.08 -8.95 -5.30
CA ALA A 24 12.39 -9.79 -4.15
C ALA A 24 12.25 -9.03 -2.82
N GLN A 25 12.65 -7.75 -2.78
CA GLN A 25 12.50 -6.90 -1.60
C GLN A 25 11.03 -6.64 -1.27
N ILE A 26 10.20 -6.37 -2.28
CA ILE A 26 8.76 -6.15 -2.11
C ILE A 26 8.07 -7.43 -1.62
N MET A 27 8.39 -8.58 -2.22
CA MET A 27 7.90 -9.88 -1.77
C MET A 27 8.22 -10.12 -0.29
N ARG A 28 9.48 -9.88 0.11
CA ARG A 28 9.93 -10.10 1.49
C ARG A 28 9.28 -9.14 2.48
N LYS A 29 9.18 -7.85 2.12
CA LYS A 29 8.73 -6.80 3.04
C LYS A 29 7.21 -6.72 3.15
N TYR A 30 6.48 -6.98 2.07
CA TYR A 30 5.04 -6.77 1.99
C TYR A 30 4.25 -8.08 1.81
N GLU A 31 4.91 -9.24 1.78
CA GLU A 31 4.30 -10.56 1.52
C GLU A 31 3.50 -10.59 0.21
N TRP A 32 3.99 -9.92 -0.82
CA TRP A 32 3.40 -9.99 -2.15
C TRP A 32 3.83 -11.28 -2.86
N ASP A 33 2.92 -11.89 -3.61
CA ASP A 33 3.25 -13.04 -4.47
C ASP A 33 4.21 -12.60 -5.61
N ALA A 34 4.98 -13.55 -6.14
CA ALA A 34 5.96 -13.33 -7.20
C ALA A 34 5.30 -12.76 -8.47
N SER A 35 4.15 -13.32 -8.87
CA SER A 35 3.41 -12.86 -10.07
C SER A 35 3.04 -11.38 -9.98
N PHE A 36 2.49 -10.96 -8.84
CA PHE A 36 2.11 -9.57 -8.62
C PHE A 36 3.33 -8.64 -8.54
N SER A 37 4.36 -9.08 -7.84
CA SER A 37 5.61 -8.31 -7.71
C SER A 37 6.27 -8.08 -9.07
N ILE A 38 6.31 -9.11 -9.93
CA ILE A 38 6.82 -9.04 -11.30
C ILE A 38 6.02 -8.03 -12.13
N GLU A 39 4.68 -8.10 -12.08
CA GLU A 39 3.78 -7.21 -12.82
C GLU A 39 4.00 -5.74 -12.44
N VAL A 40 4.06 -5.45 -11.14
CA VAL A 40 4.24 -4.09 -10.63
C VAL A 40 5.60 -3.52 -11.03
N VAL A 41 6.71 -4.22 -10.75
CA VAL A 41 8.04 -3.66 -11.10
C VAL A 41 8.23 -3.50 -12.60
N SER A 42 7.65 -4.41 -13.39
CA SER A 42 7.70 -4.36 -14.85
C SER A 42 6.90 -3.19 -15.41
N SER A 43 5.70 -2.94 -14.86
CA SER A 43 4.86 -1.80 -15.26
C SER A 43 5.49 -0.46 -14.88
N CYS A 44 6.03 -0.33 -13.66
CA CYS A 44 6.71 0.90 -13.21
C CYS A 44 7.90 1.28 -14.10
N ARG A 45 8.65 0.29 -14.59
CA ARG A 45 9.80 0.53 -15.49
C ARG A 45 9.45 0.44 -16.98
N ARG A 46 8.20 0.09 -17.32
CA ARG A 46 7.73 -0.15 -18.69
C ARG A 46 8.61 -1.17 -19.43
N ILE A 47 9.07 -2.20 -18.73
CA ILE A 47 9.98 -3.23 -19.24
C ILE A 47 9.53 -4.59 -18.72
N ARG A 48 9.54 -5.60 -19.59
CA ARG A 48 9.27 -6.99 -19.19
C ARG A 48 10.49 -7.60 -18.49
N MET A 49 10.26 -8.21 -17.33
CA MET A 49 11.28 -9.02 -16.65
C MET A 49 11.72 -10.21 -17.54
N ARG A 50 12.96 -10.66 -17.37
CA ARG A 50 13.46 -11.83 -18.10
C ARG A 50 12.83 -13.11 -17.52
N PRO A 51 12.43 -14.10 -18.33
CA PRO A 51 11.79 -15.33 -17.83
C PRO A 51 12.63 -16.09 -16.79
N ALA A 52 13.96 -16.12 -16.94
CA ALA A 52 14.83 -16.76 -15.95
C ALA A 52 14.76 -16.08 -14.56
N PHE A 53 14.56 -14.77 -14.52
CA PHE A 53 14.39 -14.02 -13.27
C PHE A 53 12.98 -14.16 -12.71
N GLU A 54 11.97 -14.25 -13.57
CA GLU A 54 10.62 -14.62 -13.14
C GLU A 54 10.63 -15.99 -12.44
N GLN A 55 11.28 -16.99 -13.05
CA GLN A 55 11.43 -18.33 -12.47
C GLN A 55 12.17 -18.30 -11.12
N GLN A 56 13.24 -17.50 -11.00
CA GLN A 56 13.96 -17.33 -9.73
C GLN A 56 13.06 -16.72 -8.65
N LEU A 57 12.18 -15.78 -8.99
CA LEU A 57 11.24 -15.20 -8.03
C LEU A 57 10.16 -16.20 -7.60
N TYR A 58 9.66 -17.03 -8.52
CA TYR A 58 8.75 -18.12 -8.15
C TYR A 58 9.42 -19.11 -7.20
N GLN A 59 10.67 -19.51 -7.48
CA GLN A 59 11.44 -20.37 -6.56
C GLN A 59 11.69 -19.70 -5.22
N TYR A 60 11.96 -18.39 -5.21
CA TYR A 60 12.15 -17.63 -3.99
C TYR A 60 10.88 -17.58 -3.13
N GLN A 61 9.70 -17.49 -3.76
CA GLN A 61 8.42 -17.50 -3.04
C GLN A 61 8.23 -18.79 -2.22
N GLU A 62 8.59 -19.95 -2.77
CA GLU A 62 8.42 -21.25 -2.10
C GLU A 62 9.28 -21.39 -0.84
N ILE A 63 10.39 -20.68 -0.76
CA ILE A 63 11.32 -20.71 0.38
C ILE A 63 11.17 -19.49 1.31
N LEU A 64 10.28 -18.56 0.97
CA LEU A 64 10.14 -17.30 1.70
C LEU A 64 9.45 -17.57 3.05
N PRO A 65 10.08 -17.27 4.19
CA PRO A 65 9.44 -17.46 5.47
C PRO A 65 8.33 -16.43 5.68
N THR A 66 7.19 -16.88 6.20
CA THR A 66 6.09 -16.01 6.63
C THR A 66 6.61 -14.98 7.63
N VAL A 67 6.27 -13.72 7.42
CA VAL A 67 6.67 -12.64 8.32
C VAL A 67 5.71 -12.63 9.50
N VAL A 68 6.25 -12.69 10.72
CA VAL A 68 5.47 -12.42 11.93
C VAL A 68 5.39 -10.91 12.10
N TRP A 69 4.19 -10.37 11.95
CA TRP A 69 3.94 -8.94 11.92
C TRP A 69 3.98 -8.35 13.32
N THR A 70 4.83 -7.36 13.53
CA THR A 70 4.79 -6.50 14.72
C THR A 70 3.92 -5.27 14.41
N SER A 71 3.36 -4.66 15.45
CA SER A 71 2.51 -3.46 15.35
C SER A 71 3.26 -2.19 14.94
N GLU A 72 4.56 -2.28 14.66
CA GLU A 72 5.47 -1.15 14.39
C GLU A 72 5.58 -0.80 12.90
N LEU A 73 4.70 -1.33 12.05
CA LEU A 73 4.69 -0.94 10.63
C LEU A 73 4.21 0.50 10.44
N PHE A 74 4.89 1.23 9.55
CA PHE A 74 4.49 2.57 9.15
C PHE A 74 3.20 2.52 8.32
N GLU A 75 2.40 3.60 8.39
CA GLU A 75 1.10 3.72 7.70
C GLU A 75 1.22 3.51 6.18
N GLU A 76 2.27 4.04 5.55
CA GLU A 76 2.55 3.88 4.12
C GLU A 76 2.82 2.41 3.75
N GLU A 77 3.45 1.65 4.64
CA GLU A 77 3.73 0.23 4.45
C GLU A 77 2.45 -0.61 4.54
N PHE A 78 1.51 -0.22 5.40
CA PHE A 78 0.17 -0.81 5.44
C PHE A 78 -0.59 -0.58 4.14
N VAL A 79 -0.53 0.62 3.56
CA VAL A 79 -1.23 0.93 2.29
C VAL A 79 -0.72 0.06 1.14
N ILE A 80 0.61 -0.06 1.01
CA ILE A 80 1.24 -0.89 -0.02
C ILE A 80 0.84 -2.35 0.18
N ARG A 81 0.92 -2.87 1.41
CA ARG A 81 0.52 -4.25 1.70
C ARG A 81 -0.95 -4.51 1.38
N ASN A 82 -1.85 -3.64 1.85
CA ASN A 82 -3.29 -3.79 1.65
C ASN A 82 -3.69 -3.71 0.18
N THR A 83 -2.94 -2.98 -0.65
CA THR A 83 -3.15 -2.93 -2.10
C THR A 83 -3.09 -4.34 -2.71
N PHE A 84 -2.14 -5.17 -2.29
CA PHE A 84 -2.03 -6.55 -2.74
C PHE A 84 -3.18 -7.43 -2.23
N PHE A 85 -3.50 -7.37 -0.94
CA PHE A 85 -4.62 -8.14 -0.38
C PHE A 85 -5.95 -7.79 -1.06
N ASN A 86 -6.19 -6.50 -1.31
CA ASN A 86 -7.38 -6.03 -2.01
C ASN A 86 -7.44 -6.56 -3.44
N LYS A 87 -6.31 -6.57 -4.16
CA LYS A 87 -6.22 -7.18 -5.50
C LYS A 87 -6.50 -8.70 -5.45
N LYS A 88 -5.93 -9.43 -4.49
CA LYS A 88 -6.07 -10.89 -4.36
C LYS A 88 -7.48 -11.32 -3.95
N ILE A 89 -8.14 -10.54 -3.08
CA ILE A 89 -9.50 -10.82 -2.57
C ILE A 89 -10.57 -10.25 -3.51
N GLY A 90 -10.19 -9.43 -4.49
CA GLY A 90 -11.12 -8.80 -5.44
C GLY A 90 -12.02 -7.74 -4.80
N ARG A 91 -11.62 -7.21 -3.63
CA ARG A 91 -12.35 -6.12 -2.98
C ARG A 91 -11.88 -4.78 -3.55
N PRO A 92 -12.81 -3.86 -3.88
CA PRO A 92 -12.43 -2.54 -4.34
C PRO A 92 -11.59 -1.84 -3.27
N VAL A 93 -10.50 -1.19 -3.70
CA VAL A 93 -9.47 -0.60 -2.84
C VAL A 93 -9.97 0.63 -2.06
N ALA A 94 -11.25 0.97 -2.24
CA ALA A 94 -12.03 1.84 -1.37
C ALA A 94 -13.49 1.36 -1.50
N PRO A 95 -14.32 1.43 -0.44
CA PRO A 95 -15.76 1.52 -0.68
C PRO A 95 -15.97 2.71 -1.63
N ASP A 96 -16.80 2.54 -2.68
CA ASP A 96 -17.26 3.70 -3.46
C ASP A 96 -17.70 4.75 -2.44
N ALA A 97 -17.02 5.89 -2.43
CA ALA A 97 -17.32 7.01 -1.53
C ALA A 97 -18.62 7.72 -1.94
N ASN A 98 -19.62 6.94 -2.36
CA ASN A 98 -21.00 7.36 -2.48
C ASN A 98 -21.55 7.51 -1.06
N ARG A 99 -21.11 8.59 -0.40
CA ARG A 99 -21.63 9.14 0.85
C ARG A 99 -21.61 8.17 2.02
N THR A 100 -20.59 8.29 2.89
CA THR A 100 -20.81 7.92 4.29
C THR A 100 -22.01 8.74 4.82
N PRO A 101 -23.05 8.11 5.39
CA PRO A 101 -24.20 8.84 5.96
C PRO A 101 -23.80 9.66 7.21
N ILE A 102 -22.56 9.52 7.66
CA ILE A 102 -21.99 10.26 8.77
C ILE A 102 -21.68 11.68 8.31
N ARG A 103 -22.63 12.59 8.55
CA ARG A 103 -22.38 14.04 8.49
C ARG A 103 -21.57 14.44 9.71
N VAL A 104 -20.25 14.52 9.56
CA VAL A 104 -19.39 15.12 10.58
C VAL A 104 -19.63 16.63 10.57
N LYS A 105 -20.40 17.12 11.56
CA LYS A 105 -20.48 18.56 11.83
C LYS A 105 -19.17 19.01 12.47
N ILE A 106 -18.24 19.46 11.63
CA ILE A 106 -17.02 20.14 12.09
C ILE A 106 -17.48 21.46 12.71
N ARG A 107 -17.47 21.56 14.05
CA ARG A 107 -17.66 22.84 14.73
C ARG A 107 -16.46 23.72 14.38
N ASN A 108 -16.71 24.82 13.69
CA ASN A 108 -15.73 25.85 13.48
C ASN A 108 -15.38 26.46 14.86
N PRO A 109 -14.13 26.42 15.33
CA PRO A 109 -13.77 26.96 16.64
C PRO A 109 -14.00 28.47 16.77
N ALA A 110 -14.26 29.18 15.67
CA ALA A 110 -14.60 30.60 15.66
C ALA A 110 -16.04 30.92 16.14
N SER A 111 -16.93 29.94 16.30
CA SER A 111 -18.35 30.18 16.63
C SER A 111 -18.68 30.03 18.13
N LEU A 112 -17.70 30.12 19.03
CA LEU A 112 -17.88 29.90 20.47
C LEU A 112 -18.47 31.11 21.24
N ASN A 113 -18.83 32.21 20.57
CA ASN A 113 -19.28 33.44 21.23
C ASN A 113 -20.75 33.82 21.02
N GLU A 114 -21.62 32.91 20.58
CA GLU A 114 -23.05 33.20 20.53
C GLU A 114 -23.83 32.36 21.57
N THR A 115 -24.54 33.10 22.43
CA THR A 115 -25.31 32.68 23.61
C THR A 115 -26.32 31.55 23.36
N PRO A 116 -26.68 30.76 24.39
CA PRO A 116 -27.58 29.62 24.24
C PRO A 116 -29.05 30.07 24.08
N GLY A 117 -29.61 29.82 22.90
CA GLY A 117 -31.03 30.01 22.59
C GLY A 117 -31.85 28.74 22.84
N VAL A 118 -32.92 28.92 23.61
CA VAL A 118 -33.95 28.02 24.12
C VAL A 118 -34.54 26.97 23.16
N TRP A 119 -34.91 25.84 23.76
CA TRP A 119 -35.66 24.65 23.32
C TRP A 119 -36.96 24.89 22.55
N LEU A 120 -37.30 23.95 21.63
CA LEU A 120 -38.67 23.46 21.45
C LEU A 120 -38.67 21.94 21.20
N GLN A 121 -39.46 21.21 21.99
CA GLN A 121 -39.89 19.81 21.84
C GLN A 121 -41.13 19.72 20.94
N GLY A 122 -41.32 18.54 20.32
CA GLY A 122 -42.59 18.05 19.74
C GLY A 122 -42.84 18.49 18.30
N GLU A 123 -43.33 17.65 17.38
CA GLU A 123 -44.08 16.38 17.46
C GLU A 123 -43.51 15.31 16.50
#